data_AF-A0AAE2LI77-F1
#
_entry.id   AF-A0AAE2LI77-F1
#
_cell.length_a   1.000
_cell.length_b   1.000
_cell.length_c   1.000
_cell.angle_alpha   90.00
_cell.angle_beta   90.00
_cell.angle_gamma   90.00
#
_symmetry.space_group_name_H-M   'P 1'
#
loop_
_entity.id
_entity.type
_entity.pdbx_description
1 polymer ?
#
loop_
_entity_poly.entity_id
_entity_poly.type
_entity_poly.pdbx_seq_one_letter_code
_entity_poly.pdbx_strand_id
1 'polypeptide(L)'
;MPGAETVRLRAGFAIAAAALAVVGVAICQALAAPEPAAWAGAVTIGSLSLLLGLGALPLIGAEPSVRVIVGAGAMWGVASVIGGWLQLADRIGVSPFEVGVGDLTTGVQTGLPVLVGAVGSLAVLGWGYAALRAEPPVLLVSVIAGLGVLAVSVTGHGGESVWTPVFLAVHSICAAWWAGTLAALVVTVRGKGGWARTLPEFSRWAMPAVGALTVTGVVAAAVQLGVGPQLWETGYGRILVAKAVLLAVALALAWWHRRSWLPRARRHGVSERESIVRAGTEVLVLALILGLAAGLATTGTG
;
A
#
# COMPACT_ATOMS: atom_id res chain seq x y z
N MET A 1 -28.99 -0.59 -16.95
CA MET A 1 -27.75 -0.24 -17.69
C MET A 1 -26.56 -0.94 -17.03
N PRO A 2 -25.92 -1.93 -17.69
CA PRO A 2 -24.86 -2.76 -17.11
C PRO A 2 -23.66 -1.99 -16.52
N GLY A 3 -23.39 -0.77 -17.02
CA GLY A 3 -22.29 0.07 -16.52
C GLY A 3 -22.50 0.69 -15.13
N ALA A 4 -23.75 0.95 -14.72
CA ALA A 4 -24.02 1.58 -13.42
C ALA A 4 -23.81 0.60 -12.24
N GLU A 5 -24.01 -0.69 -12.46
CA GLU A 5 -23.77 -1.72 -11.44
C GLU A 5 -22.27 -1.92 -11.20
N THR A 6 -21.46 -2.01 -12.26
CA THR A 6 -20.00 -2.20 -12.13
C THR A 6 -19.32 -0.97 -11.52
N VAL A 7 -19.80 0.25 -11.79
CA VAL A 7 -19.31 1.46 -11.12
C VAL A 7 -19.57 1.41 -9.62
N ARG A 8 -20.80 1.09 -9.19
CA ARG A 8 -21.15 0.94 -7.77
C ARG A 8 -20.34 -0.16 -7.10
N LEU A 9 -20.12 -1.28 -7.79
CA LEU A 9 -19.33 -2.39 -7.28
C LEU A 9 -17.86 -1.98 -7.03
N ARG A 10 -17.23 -1.27 -7.98
CA ARG A 10 -15.86 -0.76 -7.82
C ARG A 10 -15.74 0.23 -6.67
N ALA A 11 -16.69 1.17 -6.58
CA ALA A 11 -16.74 2.12 -5.47
C ALA A 11 -16.91 1.38 -4.12
N GLY A 12 -17.78 0.37 -4.06
CA GLY A 12 -17.97 -0.47 -2.89
C GLY A 12 -16.68 -1.16 -2.44
N PHE A 13 -15.92 -1.76 -3.36
CA PHE A 13 -14.63 -2.36 -3.02
C PHE A 13 -13.59 -1.33 -2.59
N ALA A 14 -13.54 -0.15 -3.21
CA ALA A 14 -12.62 0.92 -2.80
C ALA A 14 -12.93 1.41 -1.37
N ILE A 15 -14.21 1.63 -1.05
CA ILE A 15 -14.66 2.03 0.29
C ILE A 15 -14.36 0.94 1.31
N ALA A 16 -14.69 -0.32 0.99
CA ALA A 16 -14.44 -1.45 1.88
C ALA A 16 -12.94 -1.68 2.12
N ALA A 17 -12.09 -1.49 1.10
CA ALA A 17 -10.64 -1.55 1.24
C ALA A 17 -10.12 -0.44 2.19
N ALA A 18 -10.59 0.80 2.01
CA ALA A 18 -10.25 1.89 2.92
C ALA A 18 -10.69 1.60 4.37
N ALA A 19 -11.91 1.08 4.54
CA ALA A 19 -12.43 0.68 5.86
C ALA A 19 -11.59 -0.45 6.49
N LEU A 20 -11.17 -1.45 5.71
CA LEU A 20 -10.34 -2.54 6.22
C LEU A 20 -8.91 -2.09 6.56
N ALA A 21 -8.35 -1.11 5.84
CA ALA A 21 -7.09 -0.50 6.25
C ALA A 21 -7.22 0.21 7.61
N VAL A 22 -8.32 0.93 7.83
CA VAL A 22 -8.68 1.53 9.13
C VAL A 22 -8.84 0.45 10.21
N VAL A 23 -9.55 -0.64 9.92
CA VAL A 23 -9.67 -1.79 10.85
C VAL A 23 -8.30 -2.38 11.18
N GLY A 24 -7.39 -2.49 10.21
CA GLY A 24 -6.03 -2.95 10.46
C GLY A 24 -5.30 -2.08 11.48
N VAL A 25 -5.36 -0.74 11.33
CA VAL A 25 -4.78 0.18 12.32
C VAL A 25 -5.49 0.06 13.67
N ALA A 26 -6.81 -0.10 13.69
CA ALA A 26 -7.58 -0.29 14.93
C ALA A 26 -7.19 -1.57 15.68
N ILE A 27 -6.92 -2.66 14.96
CA ILE A 27 -6.38 -3.89 15.55
C ILE A 27 -5.00 -3.64 16.16
N CYS A 28 -4.12 -2.91 15.47
CA CYS A 28 -2.83 -2.50 16.05
C CYS A 28 -3.03 -1.65 17.31
N GLN A 29 -3.96 -0.71 17.32
CA GLN A 29 -4.32 0.08 18.51
C GLN A 29 -4.72 -0.79 19.69
N ALA A 30 -5.57 -1.79 19.47
CA ALA A 30 -5.99 -2.71 20.53
C ALA A 30 -4.84 -3.60 21.04
N LEU A 31 -3.87 -3.93 20.19
CA LEU A 31 -2.82 -4.92 20.51
C LEU A 31 -1.52 -4.31 21.04
N ALA A 32 -1.16 -3.08 20.62
CA ALA A 32 0.15 -2.51 20.89
C ALA A 32 0.21 -0.99 21.02
N ALA A 33 -0.93 -0.29 20.93
CA ALA A 33 -1.03 1.17 21.06
C ALA A 33 0.03 1.96 20.25
N PRO A 34 0.13 1.79 18.91
CA PRO A 34 1.00 2.60 18.06
C PRO A 34 0.75 4.10 18.17
N GLU A 35 1.74 4.86 17.70
CA GLU A 35 1.62 6.32 17.59
C GLU A 35 0.37 6.75 16.79
N PRO A 36 -0.26 7.89 17.13
CA PRO A 36 -1.41 8.42 16.39
C PRO A 36 -1.17 8.61 14.89
N ALA A 37 0.08 8.79 14.47
CA ALA A 37 0.46 8.92 13.06
C ALA A 37 0.17 7.67 12.22
N ALA A 38 -0.03 6.49 12.83
CA ALA A 38 -0.36 5.22 12.17
C ALA A 38 -1.57 5.34 11.22
N TRP A 39 -2.58 6.12 11.61
CA TRP A 39 -3.79 6.32 10.80
C TRP A 39 -3.47 7.01 9.47
N ALA A 40 -2.68 8.08 9.52
CA ALA A 40 -2.20 8.79 8.34
C ALA A 40 -1.18 7.94 7.54
N GLY A 41 -0.40 7.11 8.23
CA GLY A 41 0.49 6.12 7.63
C GLY A 41 -0.26 5.10 6.75
N ALA A 42 -1.41 4.60 7.20
CA ALA A 42 -2.22 3.66 6.43
C ALA A 42 -2.76 4.28 5.14
N VAL A 43 -3.22 5.54 5.21
CA VAL A 43 -3.67 6.29 4.02
C VAL A 43 -2.50 6.55 3.06
N THR A 44 -1.32 6.89 3.60
CA THR A 44 -0.10 7.09 2.83
C THR A 44 0.32 5.84 2.08
N ILE A 45 0.46 4.70 2.78
CA ILE A 45 0.86 3.42 2.18
C ILE A 45 -0.18 2.93 1.18
N GLY A 46 -1.47 3.08 1.46
CA GLY A 46 -2.55 2.73 0.53
C GLY A 46 -2.51 3.57 -0.75
N SER A 47 -2.31 4.89 -0.62
CA SER A 47 -2.21 5.82 -1.76
C SER A 47 -0.97 5.54 -2.61
N LEU A 48 0.19 5.36 -1.96
CA LEU A 48 1.44 5.00 -2.61
C LEU A 48 1.35 3.66 -3.35
N SER A 49 0.77 2.65 -2.72
CA SER A 49 0.54 1.34 -3.36
C SER A 49 -0.31 1.51 -4.61
N LEU A 50 -1.45 2.20 -4.51
CA LEU A 50 -2.34 2.44 -5.64
C LEU A 50 -1.64 3.22 -6.77
N LEU A 51 -0.88 4.26 -6.46
CA LEU A 51 -0.11 5.04 -7.45
C LEU A 51 0.97 4.18 -8.13
N LEU A 52 1.69 3.36 -7.36
CA LEU A 52 2.70 2.46 -7.87
C LEU A 52 2.08 1.46 -8.85
N GLY A 53 0.93 0.89 -8.50
CA GLY A 53 0.16 0.00 -9.35
C GLY A 53 -0.40 0.67 -10.61
N LEU A 54 -1.01 1.85 -10.48
CA LEU A 54 -1.54 2.63 -11.61
C LEU A 54 -0.42 2.99 -12.60
N GLY A 55 0.73 3.42 -12.10
CA GLY A 55 1.90 3.73 -12.92
C GLY A 55 2.51 2.51 -13.62
N ALA A 56 2.32 1.31 -13.06
CA ALA A 56 2.82 0.05 -13.61
C ALA A 56 1.85 -0.62 -14.59
N LEU A 57 0.59 -0.17 -14.70
CA LEU A 57 -0.42 -0.75 -15.59
C LEU A 57 0.03 -0.89 -17.07
N PRO A 58 0.77 0.07 -17.67
CA PRO A 58 1.25 -0.08 -19.05
C PRO A 58 2.15 -1.31 -19.25
N LEU A 59 2.89 -1.75 -18.22
CA LEU A 59 3.77 -2.93 -18.27
C LEU A 59 2.99 -4.24 -18.40
N ILE A 60 1.69 -4.23 -18.07
CA ILE A 60 0.80 -5.39 -18.14
C ILE A 60 -0.34 -5.20 -19.16
N GLY A 61 -0.19 -4.24 -20.08
CA GLY A 61 -1.15 -4.00 -21.17
C GLY A 61 -2.47 -3.37 -20.74
N ALA A 62 -2.46 -2.57 -19.66
CA ALA A 62 -3.60 -1.80 -19.17
C ALA A 62 -3.31 -0.29 -19.18
N GLU A 63 -4.35 0.50 -19.33
CA GLU A 63 -4.27 1.96 -19.24
C GLU A 63 -4.74 2.44 -17.86
N PRO A 64 -4.04 3.40 -17.24
CA PRO A 64 -4.48 3.99 -15.98
C PRO A 64 -5.62 5.00 -16.18
N SER A 65 -6.21 5.43 -15.07
CA SER A 65 -7.09 6.59 -15.06
C SER A 65 -6.37 7.79 -14.46
N VAL A 66 -6.18 8.86 -15.24
CA VAL A 66 -5.57 10.12 -14.77
C VAL A 66 -6.30 10.67 -13.54
N ARG A 67 -7.63 10.60 -13.52
CA ARG A 67 -8.44 11.06 -12.37
C ARG A 67 -8.11 10.31 -11.09
N VAL A 68 -7.93 8.98 -11.19
CA VAL A 68 -7.58 8.15 -10.03
C VAL A 68 -6.14 8.42 -9.58
N ILE A 69 -5.21 8.63 -10.53
CA ILE A 69 -3.83 9.03 -10.21
C ILE A 69 -3.81 10.35 -9.45
N VAL A 70 -4.48 11.39 -9.96
CA VAL A 70 -4.54 12.70 -9.31
C VAL A 70 -5.20 12.62 -7.93
N GLY A 71 -6.31 11.87 -7.81
CA GLY A 71 -6.98 11.66 -6.53
C GLY A 71 -6.10 10.95 -5.49
N ALA A 72 -5.40 9.89 -5.89
CA ALA A 72 -4.46 9.18 -5.02
C ALA A 72 -3.24 10.03 -4.66
N GLY A 73 -2.73 10.84 -5.60
CA GLY A 73 -1.65 11.79 -5.37
C GLY A 73 -2.04 12.86 -4.34
N ALA A 74 -3.23 13.42 -4.46
CA ALA A 74 -3.76 14.38 -3.48
C ALA A 74 -3.94 13.74 -2.10
N MET A 75 -4.50 12.52 -2.04
CA MET A 75 -4.69 11.78 -0.80
C MET A 75 -3.35 11.50 -0.09
N TRP A 76 -2.33 11.11 -0.85
CA TRP A 76 -0.97 10.94 -0.35
C TRP A 76 -0.41 12.23 0.25
N GLY A 77 -0.57 13.38 -0.42
CA GLY A 77 -0.12 14.67 0.08
C GLY A 77 -0.80 15.07 1.39
N VAL A 78 -2.13 14.99 1.44
CA VAL A 78 -2.92 15.27 2.66
C VAL A 78 -2.50 14.36 3.81
N ALA A 79 -2.40 13.06 3.57
CA ALA A 79 -1.99 12.09 4.58
C ALA A 79 -0.55 12.34 5.07
N SER A 80 0.37 12.75 4.19
CA SER A 80 1.76 13.06 4.57
C SER A 80 1.84 14.28 5.48
N VAL A 81 1.03 15.32 5.22
CA VAL A 81 0.96 16.52 6.06
C VAL A 81 0.36 16.19 7.42
N ILE A 82 -0.78 15.49 7.45
CA ILE A 82 -1.44 15.08 8.71
C ILE A 82 -0.51 14.17 9.52
N GLY A 83 0.09 13.17 8.90
CA GLY A 83 1.01 12.24 9.57
C GLY A 83 2.28 12.93 10.09
N GLY A 84 2.80 13.91 9.35
CA GLY A 84 3.91 14.75 9.80
C GLY A 84 3.56 15.61 11.00
N TRP A 85 2.37 16.21 11.00
CA TRP A 85 1.84 17.01 12.09
C TRP A 85 1.66 16.19 13.37
N LEU A 86 1.06 15.01 13.25
CA LEU A 86 0.86 14.10 14.39
C LEU A 86 2.19 13.59 14.97
N GLN A 87 3.17 13.26 14.12
CA GLN A 87 4.51 12.89 14.58
C GLN A 87 5.22 14.04 15.29
N LEU A 88 5.05 15.28 14.81
CA LEU A 88 5.64 16.44 15.48
C LEU A 88 5.04 16.64 16.87
N ALA A 89 3.71 16.59 16.98
CA ALA A 89 2.99 16.72 18.25
C ALA A 89 3.46 15.68 19.28
N ASP A 90 3.57 14.42 18.84
CA ASP A 90 4.01 13.30 19.68
C ASP A 90 5.46 13.48 20.16
N ARG A 91 6.37 13.92 19.27
CA ARG A 91 7.78 14.17 19.60
C ARG A 91 7.97 15.28 20.62
N ILE A 92 7.18 16.34 20.56
CA ILE A 92 7.25 17.46 21.52
C ILE A 92 6.39 17.21 22.77
N GLY A 93 5.63 16.12 22.80
CA GLY A 93 4.82 15.70 23.95
C GLY A 93 3.60 16.58 24.22
N VAL A 94 3.06 17.25 23.21
CA VAL A 94 1.88 18.13 23.34
C VAL A 94 0.71 17.63 22.50
N SER A 95 -0.48 18.16 22.78
CA SER A 95 -1.66 17.85 21.97
C SER A 95 -1.46 18.32 20.52
N PRO A 96 -1.97 17.59 19.50
CA PRO A 96 -1.94 18.06 18.11
C PRO A 96 -2.61 19.43 17.88
N PHE A 97 -3.44 19.88 18.81
CA PHE A 97 -4.10 21.19 18.76
C PHE A 97 -3.27 22.33 19.36
N GLU A 98 -2.17 22.01 20.05
CA GLU A 98 -1.27 22.96 20.73
C GLU A 98 0.03 23.21 19.96
N VAL A 99 0.29 22.46 18.88
CA VAL A 99 1.48 22.61 18.05
C VAL A 99 1.47 23.96 17.34
N GLY A 100 2.50 24.77 17.59
CA GLY A 100 2.69 26.08 16.99
C GLY A 100 3.56 26.05 15.72
N VAL A 101 3.46 27.11 14.91
CA VAL A 101 4.31 27.30 13.71
C VAL A 101 5.80 27.41 14.07
N GLY A 102 6.13 27.90 15.28
CA GLY A 102 7.50 27.97 15.79
C GLY A 102 8.14 26.60 16.02
N ASP A 103 7.33 25.60 16.37
CA ASP A 103 7.75 24.21 16.60
C ASP A 103 8.07 23.48 15.29
N LEU A 104 7.76 24.08 14.14
CA LEU A 104 8.17 23.53 12.85
C LEU A 104 9.69 23.55 12.68
N THR A 105 10.39 24.52 13.28
CA THR A 105 11.86 24.62 13.20
C THR A 105 12.57 23.47 13.90
N THR A 106 11.99 22.90 14.97
CA THR A 106 12.50 21.68 15.63
C THR A 106 12.14 20.42 14.84
N GLY A 107 11.05 20.45 14.05
CA GLY A 107 10.64 19.34 13.17
C GLY A 107 11.46 19.13 11.89
N VAL A 108 12.22 20.15 11.43
CA VAL A 108 12.96 20.09 10.14
C VAL A 108 14.04 19.00 10.12
N GLN A 109 14.64 18.65 11.27
CA GLN A 109 15.74 17.67 11.31
C GLN A 109 15.31 16.22 11.06
N THR A 110 14.00 15.93 11.12
CA THR A 110 13.44 14.56 10.98
C THR A 110 12.27 14.51 10.00
N GLY A 111 12.10 15.55 9.17
CA GLY A 111 10.98 15.74 8.24
C GLY A 111 11.10 14.99 6.90
N LEU A 112 12.09 14.10 6.71
CA LEU A 112 12.32 13.46 5.41
C LEU A 112 11.09 12.73 4.84
N PRO A 113 10.33 11.90 5.61
CA PRO A 113 9.10 11.29 5.09
C PRO A 113 8.04 12.31 4.65
N VAL A 114 7.91 13.41 5.40
CA VAL A 114 6.94 14.48 5.12
C VAL A 114 7.35 15.25 3.85
N LEU A 115 8.65 15.55 3.72
CA LEU A 115 9.22 16.20 2.53
C LEU A 115 9.05 15.33 1.29
N VAL A 116 9.38 14.04 1.37
CA VAL A 116 9.19 13.10 0.26
C VAL A 116 7.69 12.99 -0.07
N GLY A 117 6.82 12.93 0.93
CA GLY A 117 5.38 12.91 0.76
C GLY A 117 4.85 14.15 0.03
N ALA A 118 5.26 15.34 0.46
CA ALA A 118 4.85 16.60 -0.14
C ALA A 118 5.40 16.77 -1.56
N VAL A 119 6.71 16.59 -1.76
CA VAL A 119 7.37 16.72 -3.06
C VAL A 119 6.84 15.67 -4.04
N GLY A 120 6.72 14.43 -3.60
CA GLY A 120 6.20 13.34 -4.42
C GLY A 120 4.74 13.52 -4.80
N SER A 121 3.89 13.96 -3.88
CA SER A 121 2.49 14.31 -4.16
C SER A 121 2.40 15.44 -5.20
N LEU A 122 3.16 16.52 -5.01
CA LEU A 122 3.22 17.63 -5.98
C LEU A 122 3.73 17.18 -7.35
N ALA A 123 4.71 16.26 -7.40
CA ALA A 123 5.20 15.70 -8.66
C ALA A 123 4.12 14.87 -9.38
N VAL A 124 3.31 14.09 -8.65
CA VAL A 124 2.17 13.35 -9.22
C VAL A 124 1.07 14.29 -9.70
N LEU A 125 0.77 15.36 -8.96
CA LEU A 125 -0.19 16.38 -9.37
C LEU A 125 0.30 17.15 -10.61
N GLY A 126 1.59 17.50 -10.64
CA GLY A 126 2.26 18.10 -11.79
C GLY A 126 2.25 17.19 -13.01
N TRP A 127 2.47 15.87 -12.83
CA TRP A 127 2.28 14.87 -13.87
C TRP A 127 0.83 14.86 -14.39
N GLY A 128 -0.15 14.90 -13.49
CA GLY A 128 -1.57 14.97 -13.85
C GLY A 128 -1.93 16.22 -14.64
N TYR A 129 -1.34 17.36 -14.29
CA TYR A 129 -1.47 18.61 -15.04
C TYR A 129 -0.80 18.54 -16.43
N ALA A 130 0.40 17.97 -16.51
CA ALA A 130 1.08 17.75 -17.78
C ALA A 130 0.28 16.82 -18.71
N ALA A 131 -0.39 15.81 -18.15
CA ALA A 131 -1.28 14.90 -18.87
C ALA A 131 -2.53 15.57 -19.47
N LEU A 132 -2.85 16.82 -19.09
CA LEU A 132 -3.90 17.62 -19.74
C LEU A 132 -3.44 18.24 -21.06
N ARG A 133 -2.12 18.30 -21.30
CA ARG A 133 -1.51 18.99 -22.45
C ARG A 133 -0.69 18.08 -23.35
N ALA A 134 -0.20 16.96 -22.82
CA ALA A 134 0.67 16.02 -23.49
C ALA A 134 0.42 14.60 -22.96
N GLU A 135 1.20 13.63 -23.44
CA GLU A 135 1.17 12.23 -23.01
C GLU A 135 2.44 11.88 -22.23
N PRO A 136 2.63 12.41 -20.99
CA PRO A 136 3.81 12.09 -20.20
C PRO A 136 3.84 10.59 -19.86
N PRO A 137 5.02 9.96 -19.76
CA PRO A 137 5.11 8.54 -19.44
C PRO A 137 4.46 8.24 -18.08
N VAL A 138 3.43 7.39 -18.10
CA VAL A 138 2.70 6.93 -16.90
C VAL A 138 3.63 6.24 -15.90
N LEU A 139 4.69 5.59 -16.39
CA LEU A 139 5.68 4.90 -15.56
C LEU A 139 6.35 5.83 -14.54
N LEU A 140 6.44 7.14 -14.83
CA LEU A 140 6.97 8.14 -13.89
C LEU A 140 6.18 8.15 -12.58
N VAL A 141 4.86 7.94 -12.62
CA VAL A 141 4.02 7.85 -11.41
C VAL A 141 4.43 6.65 -10.55
N SER A 142 4.77 5.52 -11.17
CA SER A 142 5.25 4.33 -10.45
C SER A 142 6.61 4.57 -9.82
N VAL A 143 7.52 5.25 -10.53
CA VAL A 143 8.84 5.64 -10.00
C VAL A 143 8.70 6.57 -8.80
N ILE A 144 7.89 7.63 -8.91
CA ILE A 144 7.66 8.59 -7.83
C ILE A 144 7.03 7.88 -6.61
N ALA A 145 6.02 7.04 -6.83
CA ALA A 145 5.40 6.28 -5.75
C ALA A 145 6.36 5.26 -5.12
N GLY A 146 7.18 4.59 -5.94
CA GLY A 146 8.24 3.69 -5.46
C GLY A 146 9.24 4.41 -4.56
N LEU A 147 9.70 5.60 -4.95
CA LEU A 147 10.57 6.42 -4.09
C LEU A 147 9.87 6.81 -2.78
N GLY A 148 8.57 7.12 -2.81
CA GLY A 148 7.76 7.37 -1.61
C GLY A 148 7.70 6.15 -0.68
N VAL A 149 7.46 4.96 -1.23
CA VAL A 149 7.47 3.70 -0.46
C VAL A 149 8.83 3.46 0.17
N LEU A 150 9.91 3.62 -0.59
CA LEU A 150 11.27 3.45 -0.08
C LEU A 150 11.60 4.43 1.05
N ALA A 151 11.20 5.69 0.90
CA ALA A 151 11.42 6.70 1.93
C ALA A 151 10.72 6.33 3.24
N VAL A 152 9.45 5.93 3.18
CA VAL A 152 8.68 5.50 4.37
C VAL A 152 9.29 4.26 5.01
N SER A 153 9.71 3.29 4.21
CA SER A 153 10.17 1.99 4.73
C SER A 153 11.59 1.99 5.27
N VAL A 154 12.47 2.88 4.79
CA VAL A 154 13.90 2.87 5.16
C VAL A 154 14.23 3.87 6.26
N THR A 155 13.42 4.93 6.42
CA THR A 155 13.67 5.92 7.48
C THR A 155 13.67 5.26 8.86
N GLY A 156 14.73 5.50 9.65
CA GLY A 156 14.91 4.97 11.00
C GLY A 156 15.71 3.66 11.11
N HIS A 157 15.96 2.94 10.01
CA HIS A 157 16.56 1.59 10.04
C HIS A 157 18.00 1.53 9.49
N GLY A 158 18.62 2.68 9.22
CA GLY A 158 19.95 2.78 8.59
C GLY A 158 21.16 2.59 9.53
N GLY A 159 20.95 2.37 10.83
CA GLY A 159 22.02 2.40 11.84
C GLY A 159 22.67 1.06 12.18
N GLU A 160 21.96 -0.06 12.03
CA GLU A 160 22.38 -1.34 12.65
C GLU A 160 22.91 -2.39 11.67
N SER A 161 22.53 -2.32 10.39
CA SER A 161 22.97 -3.26 9.35
C SER A 161 22.74 -2.68 7.96
N VAL A 162 23.71 -2.85 7.05
CA VAL A 162 23.56 -2.44 5.64
C VAL A 162 22.45 -3.20 4.91
N TRP A 163 22.10 -4.40 5.39
CA TRP A 163 21.13 -5.27 4.73
C TRP A 163 19.69 -5.03 5.16
N THR A 164 19.45 -4.52 6.37
CA THR A 164 18.09 -4.29 6.89
C THR A 164 17.30 -3.32 6.01
N PRO A 165 17.82 -2.14 5.65
CA PRO A 165 17.17 -1.25 4.68
C PRO A 165 16.84 -1.91 3.35
N VAL A 166 17.73 -2.77 2.85
CA VAL A 166 17.56 -3.45 1.56
C VAL A 166 16.40 -4.46 1.63
N PHE A 167 16.33 -5.28 2.68
CA PHE A 167 15.22 -6.21 2.85
C PHE A 167 13.89 -5.48 3.04
N LEU A 168 13.85 -4.41 3.84
CA LEU A 168 12.65 -3.59 4.02
C LEU A 168 12.22 -2.90 2.71
N ALA A 169 13.17 -2.40 1.92
CA ALA A 169 12.92 -1.81 0.62
C ALA A 169 12.29 -2.82 -0.35
N VAL A 170 12.89 -4.01 -0.51
CA VAL A 170 12.37 -5.06 -1.40
C VAL A 170 11.00 -5.54 -0.91
N HIS A 171 10.84 -5.81 0.38
CA HIS A 171 9.57 -6.21 0.98
C HIS A 171 8.47 -5.19 0.65
N SER A 172 8.73 -3.92 0.93
CA SER A 172 7.72 -2.86 0.82
C SER A 172 7.35 -2.57 -0.62
N ILE A 173 8.32 -2.56 -1.55
CA ILE A 173 8.04 -2.40 -2.99
C ILE A 173 7.24 -3.57 -3.53
N CYS A 174 7.58 -4.81 -3.18
CA CYS A 174 6.82 -5.97 -3.62
C CYS A 174 5.39 -5.98 -3.05
N ALA A 175 5.21 -5.62 -1.77
CA ALA A 175 3.89 -5.49 -1.15
C ALA A 175 3.05 -4.41 -1.85
N ALA A 176 3.62 -3.21 -2.01
CA ALA A 176 2.96 -2.06 -2.62
C ALA A 176 2.60 -2.34 -4.09
N TRP A 177 3.49 -3.01 -4.84
CA TRP A 177 3.23 -3.42 -6.21
C TRP A 177 2.11 -4.46 -6.31
N TRP A 178 2.12 -5.48 -5.46
CA TRP A 178 1.09 -6.53 -5.49
C TRP A 178 -0.29 -5.97 -5.15
N ALA A 179 -0.42 -5.31 -3.99
CA ALA A 179 -1.69 -4.74 -3.54
C ALA A 179 -2.16 -3.60 -4.46
N GLY A 180 -1.23 -2.71 -4.82
CA GLY A 180 -1.46 -1.55 -5.67
C GLY A 180 -1.90 -1.90 -7.07
N THR A 181 -1.21 -2.81 -7.73
CA THR A 181 -1.54 -3.20 -9.11
C THR A 181 -2.89 -3.92 -9.15
N LEU A 182 -3.19 -4.76 -8.17
CA LEU A 182 -4.50 -5.43 -8.10
C LEU A 182 -5.65 -4.43 -7.85
N ALA A 183 -5.46 -3.46 -6.95
CA ALA A 183 -6.40 -2.36 -6.76
C ALA A 183 -6.56 -1.51 -8.03
N ALA A 184 -5.45 -1.23 -8.73
CA ALA A 184 -5.46 -0.52 -10.00
C ALA A 184 -6.29 -1.27 -11.05
N LEU A 185 -6.12 -2.60 -11.18
CA LEU A 185 -6.94 -3.44 -12.07
C LEU A 185 -8.44 -3.34 -11.72
N VAL A 186 -8.78 -3.41 -10.41
CA VAL A 186 -10.17 -3.28 -9.92
C VAL A 186 -10.78 -1.94 -10.28
N VAL A 187 -10.04 -0.85 -10.32
CA VAL A 187 -10.61 0.49 -10.61
C VAL A 187 -10.56 0.87 -12.10
N THR A 188 -9.58 0.37 -12.87
CA THR A 188 -9.38 0.78 -14.28
C THR A 188 -9.85 -0.22 -15.32
N VAL A 189 -9.53 -1.53 -15.19
CA VAL A 189 -9.69 -2.49 -16.28
C VAL A 189 -11.16 -2.80 -16.55
N ARG A 190 -11.61 -2.62 -17.79
CA ARG A 190 -13.00 -2.81 -18.23
C ARG A 190 -13.17 -4.00 -19.18
N GLY A 191 -14.37 -4.59 -19.18
CA GLY A 191 -14.79 -5.65 -20.09
C GLY A 191 -14.05 -6.98 -19.92
N LYS A 192 -14.66 -8.07 -20.42
CA LYS A 192 -14.03 -9.40 -20.35
C LYS A 192 -12.68 -9.45 -21.09
N GLY A 193 -12.57 -8.70 -22.19
CA GLY A 193 -11.36 -8.63 -23.02
C GLY A 193 -10.19 -7.97 -22.29
N GLY A 194 -10.44 -6.90 -21.54
CA GLY A 194 -9.41 -6.24 -20.74
C GLY A 194 -8.84 -7.19 -19.69
N TRP A 195 -9.71 -7.80 -18.89
CA TRP A 195 -9.31 -8.78 -17.86
C TRP A 195 -8.61 -10.01 -18.44
N ALA A 196 -9.04 -10.51 -19.60
CA ALA A 196 -8.39 -11.64 -20.25
C ALA A 196 -6.95 -11.34 -20.70
N ARG A 197 -6.64 -10.08 -21.04
CA ARG A 197 -5.29 -9.64 -21.44
C ARG A 197 -4.40 -9.32 -20.24
N THR A 198 -4.93 -8.60 -19.25
CA THR A 198 -4.12 -8.02 -18.17
C THR A 198 -3.89 -8.98 -17.01
N LEU A 199 -4.86 -9.82 -16.68
CA LEU A 199 -4.77 -10.77 -15.57
C LEU A 199 -3.62 -11.79 -15.73
N PRO A 200 -3.38 -12.37 -16.93
CA PRO A 200 -2.23 -13.25 -17.14
C PRO A 200 -0.88 -12.58 -16.89
N GLU A 201 -0.71 -11.34 -17.35
CA GLU A 201 0.53 -10.59 -17.18
C GLU A 201 0.73 -10.21 -15.71
N PHE A 202 -0.32 -9.70 -15.03
CA PHE A 202 -0.27 -9.48 -13.59
C PHE A 202 0.13 -10.76 -12.83
N SER A 203 -0.52 -11.89 -13.12
CA SER A 203 -0.20 -13.16 -12.45
C SER A 203 1.21 -13.65 -12.71
N ARG A 204 1.79 -13.35 -13.89
CA ARG A 204 3.18 -13.69 -14.23
C ARG A 204 4.17 -12.95 -13.32
N TRP A 205 3.97 -11.65 -13.14
CA TRP A 205 4.82 -10.78 -12.33
C TRP A 205 4.55 -10.90 -10.82
N ALA A 206 3.33 -11.26 -10.43
CA ALA A 206 2.98 -11.47 -9.02
C ALA A 206 3.76 -12.63 -8.38
N MET A 207 4.07 -13.70 -9.11
CA MET A 207 4.81 -14.84 -8.56
C MET A 207 6.18 -14.46 -7.96
N PRO A 208 7.11 -13.83 -8.72
CA PRO A 208 8.39 -13.42 -8.16
C PRO A 208 8.24 -12.32 -7.10
N ALA A 209 7.31 -11.37 -7.27
CA ALA A 209 7.08 -10.31 -6.29
C ALA A 209 6.61 -10.86 -4.94
N VAL A 210 5.63 -11.76 -4.94
CA VAL A 210 5.12 -12.42 -3.74
C VAL A 210 6.18 -13.33 -3.10
N GLY A 211 7.00 -14.01 -3.91
CA GLY A 211 8.14 -14.78 -3.41
C GLY A 211 9.16 -13.91 -2.68
N ALA A 212 9.62 -12.82 -3.31
CA ALA A 212 10.56 -11.87 -2.72
C ALA A 212 9.99 -11.21 -1.46
N LEU A 213 8.73 -10.78 -1.50
CA LEU A 213 7.98 -10.24 -0.36
C LEU A 213 7.99 -11.19 0.84
N THR A 214 7.68 -12.47 0.59
CA THR A 214 7.57 -13.49 1.64
C THR A 214 8.94 -13.76 2.27
N VAL A 215 9.98 -13.95 1.44
CA VAL A 215 11.35 -14.21 1.92
C VAL A 215 11.88 -13.02 2.74
N THR A 216 11.78 -11.81 2.19
CA THR A 216 12.24 -10.59 2.87
C THR A 216 11.47 -10.34 4.18
N GLY A 217 10.17 -10.64 4.21
CA GLY A 217 9.35 -10.51 5.42
C GLY A 217 9.73 -11.51 6.51
N VAL A 218 10.03 -12.77 6.14
CA VAL A 218 10.52 -13.79 7.08
C VAL A 218 11.89 -13.40 7.64
N VAL A 219 12.79 -12.91 6.80
CA VAL A 219 14.12 -12.44 7.24
C VAL A 219 13.97 -11.27 8.20
N ALA A 220 13.16 -10.26 7.87
CA ALA A 220 12.91 -9.10 8.74
C ALA A 220 12.30 -9.52 10.08
N ALA A 221 11.32 -10.43 10.07
CA ALA A 221 10.73 -11.00 11.28
C ALA A 221 11.75 -11.71 12.17
N ALA A 222 12.60 -12.55 11.57
CA ALA A 222 13.62 -13.30 12.29
C ALA A 222 14.69 -12.39 12.92
N VAL A 223 15.10 -11.33 12.20
CA VAL A 223 16.08 -10.35 12.71
C VAL A 223 15.50 -9.54 13.86
N GLN A 224 14.22 -9.16 13.81
CA GLN A 224 13.66 -8.24 14.79
C GLN A 224 13.22 -8.90 16.11
N LEU A 225 12.69 -10.13 16.07
CA LEU A 225 12.09 -10.78 17.25
C LEU A 225 12.84 -12.03 17.74
N GLY A 226 13.69 -12.64 16.91
CA GLY A 226 14.17 -14.00 17.18
C GLY A 226 13.01 -15.02 17.25
N VAL A 227 13.29 -16.21 17.79
CA VAL A 227 12.28 -17.27 18.00
C VAL A 227 12.09 -17.46 19.50
N GLY A 228 10.92 -17.11 20.06
CA GLY A 228 10.69 -17.18 21.52
C GLY A 228 9.32 -16.70 22.00
N PRO A 229 9.10 -16.63 23.33
CA PRO A 229 7.86 -16.15 23.96
C PRO A 229 7.43 -14.76 23.50
N GLN A 230 8.39 -13.92 23.11
CA GLN A 230 8.19 -12.56 22.62
C GLN A 230 7.21 -12.47 21.45
N LEU A 231 7.06 -13.54 20.66
CA LEU A 231 6.11 -13.62 19.55
C LEU A 231 4.63 -13.53 20.00
N TRP A 232 4.31 -13.97 21.21
CA TRP A 232 2.93 -14.00 21.72
C TRP A 232 2.73 -13.21 23.02
N GLU A 233 3.80 -12.87 23.74
CA GLU A 233 3.75 -12.01 24.93
C GLU A 233 3.70 -10.52 24.58
N THR A 234 4.36 -10.09 23.49
CA THR A 234 4.44 -8.67 23.11
C THR A 234 3.34 -8.25 22.14
N GLY A 235 2.94 -6.97 22.20
CA GLY A 235 2.01 -6.38 21.24
C GLY A 235 2.56 -6.43 19.81
N TYR A 236 3.85 -6.13 19.65
CA TYR A 236 4.57 -6.23 18.37
C TYR A 236 4.51 -7.66 17.78
N GLY A 237 4.83 -8.68 18.58
CA GLY A 237 4.79 -10.08 18.19
C GLY A 237 3.40 -10.54 17.74
N ARG A 238 2.36 -10.16 18.50
CA ARG A 238 0.95 -10.47 18.16
C ARG A 238 0.54 -9.86 16.82
N ILE A 239 0.93 -8.61 16.55
CA ILE A 239 0.67 -7.96 15.26
C ILE A 239 1.40 -8.69 14.12
N LEU A 240 2.66 -9.09 14.36
CA LEU A 240 3.42 -9.82 13.35
C LEU A 240 2.79 -11.18 13.03
N VAL A 241 2.33 -11.92 14.05
CA VAL A 241 1.58 -13.18 13.86
C VAL A 241 0.30 -12.93 13.08
N ALA A 242 -0.47 -11.88 13.40
CA ALA A 242 -1.66 -11.52 12.65
C ALA A 242 -1.35 -11.23 11.17
N LYS A 243 -0.28 -10.48 10.88
CA LYS A 243 0.20 -10.24 9.50
C LYS A 243 0.58 -11.55 8.80
N ALA A 244 1.25 -12.47 9.48
CA ALA A 244 1.64 -13.76 8.91
C ALA A 244 0.42 -14.64 8.56
N VAL A 245 -0.59 -14.69 9.45
CA VAL A 245 -1.85 -15.41 9.21
C VAL A 245 -2.59 -14.81 8.02
N LEU A 246 -2.72 -13.48 7.96
CA LEU A 246 -3.38 -12.81 6.83
C LEU A 246 -2.61 -12.98 5.52
N LEU A 247 -1.27 -12.96 5.56
CA LEU A 247 -0.45 -13.27 4.40
C LEU A 247 -0.72 -14.71 3.92
N ALA A 248 -0.79 -15.69 4.82
CA ALA A 248 -1.13 -17.07 4.46
C ALA A 248 -2.52 -17.16 3.79
N VAL A 249 -3.52 -16.42 4.29
CA VAL A 249 -4.85 -16.31 3.65
C VAL A 249 -4.74 -15.70 2.26
N ALA A 250 -3.99 -14.60 2.10
CA ALA A 250 -3.79 -13.94 0.81
C ALA A 250 -3.08 -14.86 -0.21
N LEU A 251 -2.07 -15.63 0.23
CA LEU A 251 -1.38 -16.62 -0.58
C LEU A 251 -2.31 -17.76 -1.01
N ALA A 252 -3.15 -18.26 -0.09
CA ALA A 252 -4.14 -19.28 -0.39
C ALA A 252 -5.17 -18.79 -1.42
N LEU A 253 -5.66 -17.55 -1.27
CA LEU A 253 -6.55 -16.92 -2.24
C LEU A 253 -5.89 -16.73 -3.60
N ALA A 254 -4.68 -16.18 -3.65
CA ALA A 254 -3.92 -15.98 -4.88
C ALA A 254 -3.67 -17.30 -5.61
N TRP A 255 -3.32 -18.36 -4.86
CA TRP A 255 -3.15 -19.71 -5.40
C TRP A 255 -4.46 -20.29 -5.95
N TRP A 256 -5.56 -20.15 -5.21
CA TRP A 256 -6.89 -20.62 -5.62
C TRP A 256 -7.35 -19.91 -6.89
N HIS A 257 -7.17 -18.58 -6.95
CA HIS A 257 -7.47 -17.76 -8.10
C HIS A 257 -6.58 -18.10 -9.31
N ARG A 258 -5.29 -18.34 -9.10
CA ARG A 258 -4.40 -18.79 -10.19
C ARG A 258 -4.83 -20.13 -10.79
N ARG A 259 -5.36 -21.06 -9.99
CA ARG A 259 -5.84 -22.37 -10.47
C ARG A 259 -7.23 -22.31 -11.09
N SER A 260 -8.14 -21.53 -10.54
CA SER A 260 -9.56 -21.53 -10.95
C SER A 260 -9.95 -20.36 -11.87
N TRP A 261 -9.51 -19.15 -11.55
CA TRP A 261 -9.89 -17.92 -12.23
C TRP A 261 -9.06 -17.68 -13.50
N LEU A 262 -7.74 -17.75 -13.39
CA LEU A 262 -6.82 -17.39 -14.47
C LEU A 262 -7.05 -18.21 -15.76
N PRO A 263 -7.21 -19.55 -15.73
CA PRO A 263 -7.46 -20.32 -16.95
C PRO A 263 -8.78 -19.95 -17.64
N ARG A 264 -9.83 -19.67 -16.85
CA ARG A 264 -11.14 -19.26 -17.37
C ARG A 264 -11.09 -17.85 -17.96
N ALA A 265 -10.39 -16.93 -17.31
CA ALA A 265 -10.21 -15.56 -17.79
C ALA A 265 -9.47 -15.52 -19.13
N ARG A 266 -8.42 -16.33 -19.30
CA ARG A 266 -7.69 -16.48 -20.58
C ARG A 266 -8.57 -16.93 -21.74
N ARG A 267 -9.57 -17.76 -21.47
CA ARG A 267 -10.56 -18.23 -22.46
C ARG A 267 -11.74 -17.27 -22.60
N HIS A 268 -11.63 -16.06 -22.06
CA HIS A 268 -12.71 -15.07 -22.00
C HIS A 268 -14.02 -15.59 -21.40
N GLY A 269 -13.94 -16.55 -20.47
CA GLY A 269 -15.07 -17.21 -19.83
C GLY A 269 -15.49 -16.60 -18.50
N VAL A 270 -14.99 -15.41 -18.17
CA VAL A 270 -15.24 -14.72 -16.90
C VAL A 270 -15.76 -13.32 -17.19
N SER A 271 -16.86 -12.94 -16.53
CA SER A 271 -17.45 -11.62 -16.69
C SER A 271 -16.59 -10.54 -16.01
N GLU A 272 -16.74 -9.28 -16.43
CA GLU A 272 -16.09 -8.15 -15.75
C GLU A 272 -16.48 -8.10 -14.26
N ARG A 273 -17.76 -8.30 -13.94
CA ARG A 273 -18.28 -8.31 -12.57
C ARG A 273 -17.60 -9.38 -11.71
N GLU A 274 -17.49 -10.60 -12.23
CA GLU A 274 -16.83 -11.70 -11.52
C GLU A 274 -15.34 -11.42 -11.29
N SER A 275 -14.65 -10.86 -12.28
CA SER A 275 -13.24 -10.46 -12.13
C SER A 275 -13.07 -9.35 -11.08
N ILE A 276 -13.96 -8.34 -11.05
CA ILE A 276 -13.96 -7.29 -10.02
C ILE A 276 -14.17 -7.91 -8.64
N VAL A 277 -15.11 -8.85 -8.48
CA VAL A 277 -15.36 -9.48 -7.17
C VAL A 277 -14.14 -10.28 -6.71
N ARG A 278 -13.54 -11.11 -7.56
CA ARG A 278 -12.37 -11.92 -7.20
C ARG A 278 -11.16 -11.06 -6.84
N ALA A 279 -10.82 -10.08 -7.69
CA ALA A 279 -9.73 -9.15 -7.42
C ALA A 279 -10.02 -8.26 -6.21
N GLY A 280 -11.26 -7.79 -6.08
CA GLY A 280 -11.72 -6.98 -4.97
C GLY A 280 -11.56 -7.69 -3.63
N THR A 281 -11.95 -8.97 -3.54
CA THR A 281 -11.75 -9.77 -2.31
C THR A 281 -10.29 -9.90 -1.90
N GLU A 282 -9.37 -10.11 -2.86
CA GLU A 282 -7.94 -10.09 -2.56
C GLU A 282 -7.48 -8.70 -2.08
N VAL A 283 -7.93 -7.62 -2.72
CA VAL A 283 -7.64 -6.23 -2.30
C VAL A 283 -8.11 -5.96 -0.87
N LEU A 284 -9.27 -6.50 -0.46
CA LEU A 284 -9.77 -6.35 0.91
C LEU A 284 -8.81 -6.96 1.94
N VAL A 285 -8.30 -8.17 1.68
CA VAL A 285 -7.32 -8.82 2.57
C VAL A 285 -6.00 -8.05 2.59
N LEU A 286 -5.52 -7.62 1.43
CA LEU A 286 -4.28 -6.84 1.33
C LEU A 286 -4.41 -5.47 2.01
N ALA A 287 -5.57 -4.80 1.91
CA ALA A 287 -5.81 -3.53 2.59
C ALA A 287 -5.76 -3.67 4.11
N LEU A 288 -6.32 -4.76 4.66
CA LEU A 288 -6.21 -5.08 6.08
C LEU A 288 -4.74 -5.28 6.51
N ILE A 289 -3.95 -5.98 5.70
CA ILE A 289 -2.52 -6.19 5.95
C ILE A 289 -1.74 -4.87 5.90
N LEU A 290 -2.04 -3.98 4.95
CA LEU A 290 -1.41 -2.65 4.86
C LEU A 290 -1.76 -1.78 6.08
N GLY A 291 -3.00 -1.85 6.58
CA GLY A 291 -3.41 -1.19 7.82
C GLY A 291 -2.60 -1.67 9.04
N LEU A 292 -2.47 -2.99 9.20
CA LEU A 292 -1.61 -3.57 10.24
C LEU A 292 -0.14 -3.17 10.07
N ALA A 293 0.36 -3.10 8.83
CA ALA A 293 1.73 -2.69 8.54
C ALA A 293 1.98 -1.23 8.93
N ALA A 294 1.02 -0.33 8.69
CA ALA A 294 1.10 1.06 9.09
C ALA A 294 1.17 1.22 10.62
N GLY A 295 0.33 0.49 11.37
CA GLY A 295 0.39 0.50 12.83
C GLY A 295 1.70 -0.09 13.37
N LEU A 296 2.15 -1.22 12.82
CA LEU A 296 3.39 -1.87 13.25
C LEU A 296 4.62 -0.98 13.06
N ALA A 297 4.66 -0.18 11.99
CA ALA A 297 5.78 0.72 11.68
C ALA A 297 6.00 1.81 12.75
N THR A 298 4.97 2.11 13.54
CA THR A 298 4.97 3.11 14.62
C THR A 298 4.75 2.47 15.99
N THR A 299 4.97 1.16 16.12
CA THR A 299 4.89 0.43 17.38
C THR A 299 6.30 0.25 17.92
N GLY A 300 6.58 0.67 19.15
CA GLY A 300 7.87 0.39 19.80
C GLY A 300 8.11 -1.12 19.94
N THR A 301 9.36 -1.56 19.82
CA THR A 301 9.69 -3.00 19.83
C THR A 301 9.48 -3.69 21.18
N GLY A 302 9.26 -2.92 22.26
CA GLY A 302 8.96 -3.45 23.60
C GLY A 302 10.18 -4.03 24.31
#